data_AF-A0A353FIA1-F1
#
_entry.id   AF-A0A353FIA1-F1
#
_cell.length_a   1.000
_cell.length_b   1.000
_cell.length_c   1.000
_cell.angle_alpha   90.00
_cell.angle_beta   90.00
_cell.angle_gamma   90.00
#
_symmetry.space_group_name_H-M   'P 1'
#
loop_
_entity.id
_entity.type
_entity.pdbx_description
1 polymer ?
#
loop_
_entity_poly.entity_id
_entity_poly.type
_entity_poly.pdbx_seq_one_letter_code
_entity_poly.pdbx_strand_id
1 'polypeptide(L)' 'MSTNRTYVGSSTDPKKRLKQHNGHIAGGAKSTRAGRPWKIATCFGPFAGKGEALQAEASLKKLKGSARFAWSGAPSVSC' A
#
# COMPACT_ATOMS: atom_id res chain seq x y z
N MET A 1 -18.26 -12.68 -1.37
CA MET A 1 -16.90 -13.27 -1.30
C MET A 1 -15.90 -12.15 -1.02
N SER A 2 -15.38 -12.05 0.20
CA SER A 2 -14.35 -11.07 0.52
C SER A 2 -13.03 -11.54 -0.10
N THR A 3 -12.58 -10.88 -1.17
CA THR A 3 -11.31 -11.22 -1.79
C THR A 3 -10.20 -10.81 -0.83
N ASN A 4 -9.40 -11.76 -0.34
CA ASN A 4 -8.23 -11.52 0.53
C ASN A 4 -7.07 -10.88 -0.25
N ARG A 5 -7.39 -9.99 -1.20
CA ARG A 5 -6.43 -9.37 -2.11
C ARG A 5 -5.88 -8.13 -1.42
N THR A 6 -4.58 -8.13 -1.27
CA THR A 6 -3.84 -7.03 -0.67
C THR A 6 -2.81 -6.53 -1.66
N TYR A 7 -2.61 -5.22 -1.69
CA TYR A 7 -1.63 -4.54 -2.55
C TYR A 7 -0.68 -3.75 -1.65
N VAL A 8 0.61 -3.78 -1.99
CA VAL A 8 1.65 -3.03 -1.30
C VAL A 8 2.36 -2.16 -2.32
N GLY A 9 2.56 -0.89 -1.97
CA GLY A 9 3.34 0.06 -2.76
C GLY A 9 3.76 1.24 -1.90
N SER A 10 4.76 1.98 -2.36
CA SER A 10 5.21 3.23 -1.76
C SER A 10 4.66 4.45 -2.51
N SER A 11 4.34 5.52 -1.80
CA SER A 11 3.94 6.80 -2.37
C SER A 11 4.15 7.93 -1.38
N THR A 12 4.45 9.13 -1.87
CA THR A 12 4.49 10.36 -1.06
C THR A 12 3.09 10.87 -0.71
N ASP A 13 2.08 10.50 -1.51
CA ASP A 13 0.67 10.85 -1.27
C ASP A 13 -0.21 9.58 -1.38
N PRO A 14 -0.39 8.85 -0.26
CA PRO A 14 -1.21 7.64 -0.24
C PRO A 14 -2.66 7.87 -0.66
N LYS A 15 -3.24 9.04 -0.37
CA LYS A 15 -4.64 9.36 -0.70
C LYS A 15 -4.80 9.54 -2.21
N LYS A 16 -3.90 10.26 -2.86
CA LYS A 16 -3.86 10.35 -4.32
C LYS A 16 -3.64 8.98 -4.96
N ARG A 17 -2.73 8.17 -4.41
CA ARG A 17 -2.48 6.81 -4.91
C ARG A 17 -3.71 5.91 -4.79
N LEU A 18 -4.48 6.01 -3.71
CA LEU A 18 -5.75 5.31 -3.55
C LEU A 18 -6.77 5.72 -4.62
N LYS A 19 -6.89 7.02 -4.90
CA LYS A 19 -7.78 7.53 -5.96
C LYS A 19 -7.38 7.00 -7.35
N GLN A 20 -6.08 6.88 -7.63
CA GLN A 20 -5.58 6.25 -8.86
C GLN A 20 -5.95 4.77 -8.94
N HIS A 21 -5.77 4.03 -7.84
CA HIS A 21 -6.10 2.61 -7.77
C HIS A 21 -7.59 2.35 -7.95
N ASN A 22 -8.45 3.20 -7.39
CA ASN A 22 -9.90 3.14 -7.57
C ASN A 22 -10.38 3.70 -8.92
N GLY A 23 -9.50 4.28 -9.72
CA GLY A 23 -9.82 4.78 -11.06
C GLY A 23 -10.51 6.15 -11.08
N HIS A 24 -10.52 6.87 -9.95
CA HIS A 24 -11.00 8.25 -9.91
C HIS A 24 -10.07 9.21 -10.66
N ILE A 25 -8.77 8.87 -10.74
CA ILE A 25 -7.77 9.63 -11.48
C ILE A 25 -6.82 8.68 -12.24
N ALA A 26 -6.17 9.19 -13.29
CA ALA A 26 -5.24 8.41 -14.12
C ALA A 26 -3.93 8.03 -13.38
N GLY A 27 -3.28 6.95 -13.82
CA GLY A 27 -1.96 6.50 -13.30
C GLY A 27 -2.00 5.34 -12.29
N GLY A 28 -3.16 4.69 -12.12
CA GLY A 28 -3.29 3.50 -11.28
C GLY A 28 -2.64 2.26 -11.88
N ALA A 29 -2.05 1.41 -11.04
CA ALA A 29 -1.41 0.17 -11.50
C ALA A 29 -2.44 -0.79 -12.14
N LYS A 30 -2.07 -1.46 -13.25
CA LYS A 30 -2.98 -2.36 -13.98
C LYS A 30 -3.59 -3.45 -13.09
N SER A 31 -2.81 -4.01 -12.17
CA SER A 31 -3.26 -5.05 -11.22
C SER A 31 -4.34 -4.58 -10.25
N THR A 32 -4.40 -3.27 -9.97
CA THR A 32 -5.40 -2.67 -9.06
C THR A 32 -6.73 -2.36 -9.75
N ARG A 33 -6.86 -2.61 -11.06
CA ARG A 33 -8.15 -2.48 -11.75
C ARG A 33 -9.17 -3.52 -11.25
N ALA A 34 -8.69 -4.74 -11.00
CA ALA A 34 -9.50 -5.83 -10.46
C ALA A 34 -9.43 -5.83 -8.93
N GLY A 35 -10.58 -5.79 -8.25
CA GLY A 35 -10.66 -5.72 -6.78
C GLY A 35 -10.97 -4.34 -6.21
N ARG A 36 -11.38 -3.39 -7.06
CA ARG A 36 -11.99 -2.13 -6.61
C ARG A 36 -13.34 -2.41 -5.92
N PRO A 37 -13.75 -1.62 -4.92
CA PRO A 37 -13.02 -0.49 -4.35
C PRO A 37 -11.94 -0.94 -3.35
N TRP A 38 -10.74 -0.38 -3.50
CA TRP A 38 -9.66 -0.50 -2.54
C TRP A 38 -9.84 0.47 -1.39
N LYS A 39 -9.36 0.06 -0.22
CA LYS A 39 -9.23 0.90 0.98
C LYS A 39 -7.80 0.78 1.50
N ILE A 40 -7.32 1.84 2.14
CA ILE A 40 -6.03 1.77 2.83
C ILE A 40 -6.26 1.02 4.14
N ALA A 41 -5.51 -0.04 4.36
CA ALA A 41 -5.55 -0.81 5.60
C ALA A 41 -4.52 -0.31 6.63
N THR A 42 -3.31 0.01 6.17
CA THR A 42 -2.22 0.51 7.01
C THR A 42 -1.27 1.33 6.17
N CYS A 43 -0.76 2.44 6.73
CA CYS A 43 0.40 3.16 6.19
C CYS A 43 1.56 3.08 7.17
N PHE A 44 2.76 2.97 6.62
CA PHE A 44 4.00 2.96 7.37
C PHE A 44 4.83 4.19 7.00
N GLY A 45 5.50 4.78 7.97
CA GLY A 45 6.36 5.96 7.78
C GLY A 45 6.14 7.00 8.89
N PRO A 46 6.62 8.24 8.71
CA PRO A 46 7.36 8.74 7.54
C PRO A 46 8.71 8.04 7.37
N PHE A 47 9.14 7.87 6.11
CA PHE A 47 10.48 7.38 5.77
C PHE A 47 11.35 8.58 5.39
N ALA A 48 12.62 8.60 5.81
CA ALA A 48 13.53 9.72 5.56
C ALA A 48 13.95 9.80 4.09
N GLY A 49 13.94 8.67 3.38
CA GLY A 49 14.33 8.61 1.98
C GLY A 49 13.62 7.52 1.17
N LYS A 50 13.72 7.66 -0.16
CA LYS A 50 13.20 6.68 -1.12
C LYS A 50 13.81 5.29 -0.91
N GLY A 51 15.07 5.21 -0.50
CA GLY A 51 15.76 3.95 -0.21
C GLY A 51 15.08 3.16 0.91
N GLU A 52 14.79 3.81 2.04
CA GLU A 52 14.09 3.19 3.18
C GLU A 52 12.67 2.75 2.79
N ALA A 53 11.93 3.60 2.09
CA ALA A 53 10.59 3.27 1.62
C ALA A 53 10.58 2.04 0.68
N LEU A 54 11.58 1.91 -0.19
CA LEU A 54 11.72 0.76 -1.08
C LEU A 54 12.13 -0.52 -0.34
N GLN A 55 13.01 -0.43 0.67
CA GLN A 55 13.38 -1.56 1.52
C GLN A 55 12.18 -2.05 2.36
N ALA A 56 11.40 -1.12 2.90
CA ALA A 56 10.14 -1.41 3.58
C ALA A 56 9.13 -2.10 2.64
N GLU A 57 8.92 -1.55 1.44
CA GLU A 57 8.05 -2.13 0.43
C GLU A 57 8.48 -3.55 0.04
N ALA A 58 9.78 -3.78 -0.18
CA ALA A 58 10.32 -5.11 -0.48
C ALA A 58 10.07 -6.10 0.67
N SER A 59 10.23 -5.66 1.92
CA SER A 59 9.98 -6.49 3.10
C SER A 59 8.50 -6.84 3.24
N LEU A 60 7.60 -5.86 3.06
CA LEU A 60 6.15 -6.06 3.07
C LEU A 60 5.65 -6.96 1.92
N LYS A 61 6.31 -6.91 0.75
CA LYS A 61 5.99 -7.79 -0.39
C LYS A 61 6.32 -9.26 -0.10
N LYS A 62 7.30 -9.55 0.75
CA LYS A 62 7.63 -10.93 1.20
C LYS A 62 6.53 -11.50 2.10
N LEU A 63 5.85 -10.65 2.87
CA LEU A 63 4.70 -11.02 3.69
C LEU A 63 3.45 -11.24 2.82
N LYS A 64 2.50 -12.03 3.31
CA LYS A 64 1.24 -12.35 2.59
C LYS A 64 0.03 -12.05 3.47
N GLY A 65 -1.07 -11.61 2.83
CA GLY A 65 -2.35 -11.41 3.50
C GLY A 65 -2.26 -10.47 4.71
N SER A 66 -2.87 -10.89 5.82
CA SER A 66 -2.95 -10.14 7.07
C SER A 66 -1.61 -9.96 7.79
N ALA A 67 -0.59 -10.78 7.49
CA ALA A 67 0.74 -10.63 8.07
C ALA A 67 1.37 -9.25 7.72
N ARG A 68 0.90 -8.62 6.65
CA ARG A 68 1.33 -7.26 6.25
C ARG A 68 0.89 -6.18 7.25
N PHE A 69 -0.20 -6.40 8.00
CA PHE A 69 -0.70 -5.43 8.97
C PHE A 69 0.13 -5.43 10.26
N ALA A 70 0.75 -6.56 10.60
CA ALA A 70 1.59 -6.72 11.78
C ALA A 70 3.08 -6.44 11.51
N TRP A 71 3.43 -5.82 10.39
CA TRP A 71 4.82 -5.52 10.06
C TRP A 71 5.35 -4.41 10.99
N SER A 72 6.42 -4.71 11.73
CA SER A 72 7.00 -3.83 12.76
C SER A 72 8.24 -3.05 12.29
N GLY A 73 8.52 -3.01 10.99
CA GLY A 73 9.72 -2.37 10.46
C GLY A 73 9.65 -0.84 10.34
N ALA A 74 8.50 -0.24 10.65
CA ALA A 74 8.32 1.20 10.79
C ALA A 74 7.05 1.49 11.60
N PRO A 75 6.93 2.67 12.23
CA PRO A 75 5.69 3.08 12.88
C PRO A 75 4.53 3.10 11.89
N SER A 76 3.40 2.51 12.29
CA SER A 76 2.15 2.65 11.55
C SER A 76 1.56 4.02 11.82
N VAL A 77 1.24 4.77 10.77
CA VAL A 77 0.60 6.08 10.86
C VAL A 77 -0.79 6.05 10.28
N SER A 78 -1.65 6.91 10.82
CA SER A 78 -2.97 7.15 10.24
C SER A 78 -2.82 7.93 8.95
N CYS A 79 -3.40 7.38 7.88
CA CYS A 79 -3.56 8.00 6.57
C CYS A 79 -5.08 8.07 6.27
#